data_AF-A0A0R3QF63-F1
#
_entry.id   AF-A0A0R3QF63-F1
#
_cell.length_a   1.000
_cell.length_b   1.000
_cell.length_c   1.000
_cell.angle_alpha   90.00
_cell.angle_beta   90.00
_cell.angle_gamma   90.00
#
_symmetry.space_group_name_H-M   'P 1'
#
loop_
_entity.id
_entity.type
_entity.pdbx_description
1 polymer ?
#
loop_
_entity_poly.entity_id
_entity_poly.type
_entity_poly.pdbx_seq_one_letter_code
_entity_poly.pdbx_strand_id
1 'polypeptide(L)'
;MTCSFQGCYRNCFQHTVLERCGCGDPRFPLPSGEYHPCNVKNATERSCLRNFTQHSGGFHHIQQNCECVQPCSENVFETAYSAAAWPAKNFIIGVECPAVIDIANDSRACTEYYRKNTAYIEIYYEQLNFETLRETAGYSIVNLFSDFGGNIGLWIGFSIITSER
;
A
#
# COMPACT_ATOMS: atom_id res chain seq x y z
N MET A 1 8.23 -3.57 10.43
CA MET A 1 7.59 -3.60 9.10
C MET A 1 6.14 -4.03 9.30
N THR A 2 5.19 -3.22 8.88
CA THR A 2 3.79 -3.62 8.78
C THR A 2 3.64 -4.55 7.56
N CYS A 3 2.87 -5.63 7.71
CA CYS A 3 2.63 -6.58 6.62
C CYS A 3 1.55 -6.03 5.68
N SER A 4 1.90 -5.79 4.42
CA SER A 4 0.95 -5.37 3.38
C SER A 4 1.12 -6.25 2.13
N PHE A 5 0.04 -6.41 1.35
CA PHE A 5 0.06 -7.22 0.14
C PHE A 5 1.14 -6.74 -0.85
N GLN A 6 1.18 -5.43 -1.11
CA GLN A 6 2.19 -4.80 -1.97
C GLN A 6 3.61 -4.93 -1.39
N GLY A 7 3.76 -4.86 -0.06
CA GLY A 7 5.03 -5.05 0.63
C GLY A 7 5.59 -6.46 0.43
N CYS A 8 4.75 -7.48 0.58
CA CYS A 8 5.11 -8.88 0.34
C CYS A 8 5.64 -9.08 -1.09
N TYR A 9 4.90 -8.56 -2.07
CA TYR A 9 5.28 -8.74 -3.47
C TYR A 9 6.58 -8.04 -3.84
N ARG A 10 6.78 -6.80 -3.36
CA ARG A 10 8.04 -6.05 -3.54
C ARG A 10 9.22 -6.75 -2.87
N ASN A 11 9.02 -7.29 -1.68
CA ASN A 11 10.05 -8.03 -0.97
C ASN A 11 10.41 -9.34 -1.70
N CYS A 12 9.40 -10.08 -2.17
CA CYS A 12 9.59 -11.31 -2.93
C CYS A 12 10.37 -11.03 -4.22
N PHE A 13 9.98 -9.99 -4.99
CA PHE A 13 10.74 -9.53 -6.16
C PHE A 13 12.20 -9.24 -5.80
N GLN A 14 12.43 -8.48 -4.72
CA GLN A 14 13.79 -8.13 -4.30
C GLN A 14 14.62 -9.37 -3.92
N HIS A 15 14.03 -10.34 -3.22
CA HIS A 15 14.69 -11.60 -2.89
C HIS A 15 15.07 -12.40 -4.16
N THR A 16 14.18 -12.51 -5.13
CA THR A 16 14.48 -13.23 -6.39
C THR A 16 15.59 -12.54 -7.20
N VAL A 17 15.60 -11.20 -7.22
CA VAL A 17 16.65 -10.42 -7.90
C VAL A 17 18.00 -10.64 -7.21
N LEU A 18 18.04 -10.66 -5.87
CA LEU A 18 19.25 -10.94 -5.11
C LEU A 18 19.78 -12.36 -5.39
N GLU A 19 18.91 -13.37 -5.41
CA GLU A 19 19.31 -14.76 -5.69
C GLU A 19 19.83 -14.94 -7.13
N ARG A 20 19.23 -14.26 -8.10
CA ARG A 20 19.55 -14.47 -9.53
C ARG A 20 20.68 -13.58 -10.05
N CYS A 21 20.74 -12.33 -9.59
CA CYS A 21 21.69 -11.33 -10.07
C CYS A 21 22.77 -10.95 -9.04
N GLY A 22 22.62 -11.35 -7.76
CA GLY A 22 23.59 -11.06 -6.69
C GLY A 22 23.59 -9.62 -6.19
N CYS A 23 22.72 -8.76 -6.73
CA CYS A 23 22.55 -7.36 -6.35
C CYS A 23 21.06 -7.05 -6.22
N GLY A 24 20.68 -6.05 -5.43
CA GLY A 24 19.27 -5.69 -5.26
C GLY A 24 18.84 -4.51 -6.13
N ASP A 25 17.56 -4.44 -6.49
CA ASP A 25 17.02 -3.32 -7.24
C ASP A 25 17.04 -2.03 -6.38
N PRO A 26 17.60 -0.90 -6.86
CA PRO A 26 17.69 0.34 -6.10
C PRO A 26 16.35 0.99 -5.75
N ARG A 27 15.25 0.61 -6.40
CA ARG A 27 13.91 1.16 -6.17
C ARG A 27 13.26 0.60 -4.90
N PHE A 28 13.79 -0.51 -4.39
CA PHE A 28 13.27 -1.20 -3.22
C PHE A 28 14.32 -1.26 -2.10
N PRO A 29 13.91 -1.25 -0.83
CA PRO A 29 14.83 -1.39 0.28
C PRO A 29 15.51 -2.77 0.23
N LEU A 30 16.76 -2.82 0.70
CA LEU A 30 17.53 -4.05 0.82
C LEU A 30 17.27 -4.71 2.19
N PRO A 31 17.29 -6.05 2.27
CA PRO A 31 16.98 -6.76 3.51
C PRO A 31 18.08 -6.65 4.59
N SER A 32 19.35 -6.50 4.18
CA SER A 32 20.50 -6.33 5.07
C SER A 32 21.56 -5.44 4.42
N GLY A 33 22.39 -4.76 5.23
CA GLY A 33 23.49 -3.91 4.76
C GLY A 33 24.66 -4.67 4.13
N GLU A 34 24.65 -6.00 4.17
CA GLU A 34 25.61 -6.86 3.46
C GLU A 34 25.35 -6.88 1.95
N TYR A 35 24.10 -6.67 1.54
CA TYR A 35 23.73 -6.61 0.14
C TYR A 35 23.88 -5.19 -0.39
N HIS A 36 24.36 -5.06 -1.62
CA HIS A 36 24.50 -3.77 -2.28
C HIS A 36 23.43 -3.60 -3.37
N PRO A 37 23.01 -2.35 -3.65
CA PRO A 37 22.16 -2.07 -4.80
C PRO A 37 22.93 -2.32 -6.11
N CYS A 38 22.24 -2.74 -7.15
CA CYS A 38 22.83 -2.95 -8.48
C CYS A 38 23.42 -1.64 -9.02
N ASN A 39 24.67 -1.68 -9.45
CA ASN A 39 25.39 -0.54 -9.94
C ASN A 39 25.09 -0.32 -11.44
N VAL A 40 24.61 0.87 -11.78
CA VAL A 40 24.29 1.25 -13.17
C VAL A 40 25.52 1.22 -14.08
N LYS A 41 26.73 1.43 -13.52
CA LYS A 41 27.99 1.40 -14.26
C LYS A 41 28.42 -0.03 -14.62
N ASN A 42 27.98 -1.04 -13.88
CA ASN A 42 28.32 -2.42 -14.17
C ASN A 42 27.38 -2.99 -15.25
N ALA A 43 27.93 -3.30 -16.42
CA ALA A 43 27.13 -3.79 -17.55
C ALA A 43 26.45 -5.14 -17.26
N THR A 44 27.07 -6.00 -16.44
CA THR A 44 26.56 -7.34 -16.13
C THR A 44 25.33 -7.28 -15.22
N GLU A 45 25.44 -6.58 -14.09
CA GLU A 45 24.34 -6.34 -13.15
C GLU A 45 23.17 -5.62 -13.83
N ARG A 46 23.45 -4.57 -14.62
CA ARG A 46 22.43 -3.84 -15.36
C ARG A 46 21.71 -4.72 -16.37
N SER A 47 22.43 -5.57 -17.10
CA SER A 47 21.83 -6.47 -18.07
C SER A 47 21.00 -7.55 -17.40
N CYS A 48 21.47 -8.10 -16.27
CA CYS A 48 20.75 -9.11 -15.49
C CYS A 48 19.42 -8.56 -14.96
N LEU A 49 19.45 -7.40 -14.28
CA LEU A 49 18.25 -6.76 -13.75
C LEU A 49 17.24 -6.44 -14.85
N ARG A 50 17.71 -5.91 -15.99
CA ARG A 50 16.85 -5.59 -17.15
C ARG A 50 16.22 -6.83 -17.77
N ASN A 51 17.02 -7.87 -18.03
CA ASN A 51 16.51 -9.12 -18.60
C ASN A 51 15.50 -9.77 -17.66
N PHE A 52 15.81 -9.81 -16.36
CA PHE A 52 14.91 -10.37 -15.36
C PHE A 52 13.59 -9.59 -15.31
N THR A 53 13.65 -8.26 -15.19
CA THR A 53 12.46 -7.39 -15.16
C THR A 53 11.62 -7.54 -16.43
N GLN A 54 12.25 -7.71 -17.59
CA GLN A 54 11.54 -7.92 -18.86
C GLN A 54 10.89 -9.30 -18.95
N HIS A 55 11.56 -10.36 -18.50
CA HIS A 55 11.02 -11.72 -18.51
C HIS A 55 9.90 -11.91 -17.48
N SER A 56 10.02 -11.27 -16.31
CA SER A 56 9.02 -11.39 -15.24
C SER A 56 7.80 -10.49 -15.44
N GLY A 57 7.72 -9.71 -16.53
CA GLY A 57 6.67 -8.71 -16.72
C GLY A 57 6.70 -7.58 -15.69
N GLY A 58 7.86 -7.34 -15.07
CA GLY A 58 8.05 -6.39 -13.99
C GLY A 58 7.67 -6.93 -12.60
N PHE A 59 7.61 -6.03 -11.62
CA PHE A 59 7.25 -6.32 -10.24
C PHE A 59 5.73 -6.45 -10.02
N HIS A 60 4.93 -6.49 -11.08
CA HIS A 60 3.48 -6.71 -10.98
C HIS A 60 3.04 -8.09 -11.48
N HIS A 61 3.93 -8.82 -12.18
CA HIS A 61 3.61 -10.08 -12.88
C HIS A 61 4.57 -11.25 -12.55
N ILE A 62 5.39 -11.13 -11.50
CA ILE A 62 5.97 -12.30 -10.81
C ILE A 62 4.82 -13.24 -10.36
N GLN A 63 4.49 -14.18 -11.23
CA GLN A 63 3.46 -15.21 -10.99
C GLN A 63 4.05 -16.50 -10.43
N GLN A 64 5.37 -16.64 -10.43
CA GLN A 64 6.04 -17.89 -10.11
C GLN A 64 6.75 -17.68 -8.75
N ASN A 65 6.26 -18.35 -7.70
CA ASN A 65 6.85 -18.50 -6.35
C ASN A 65 6.60 -17.47 -5.23
N CYS A 66 5.67 -16.52 -5.34
CA CYS A 66 5.33 -15.65 -4.19
C CYS A 66 3.97 -16.03 -3.59
N GLU A 67 3.96 -16.69 -2.43
CA GLU A 67 2.75 -16.94 -1.64
C GLU A 67 2.42 -15.71 -0.77
N CYS A 68 1.86 -14.67 -1.40
CA CYS A 68 1.42 -13.47 -0.69
C CYS A 68 -0.08 -13.55 -0.41
N VAL A 69 -0.45 -13.74 0.86
CA VAL A 69 -1.85 -13.64 1.33
C VAL A 69 -2.22 -12.19 1.64
N GLN A 70 -3.50 -11.85 1.49
CA GLN A 70 -3.98 -10.54 1.93
C GLN A 70 -3.98 -10.47 3.47
N PRO A 71 -3.54 -9.34 4.06
CA PRO A 71 -3.54 -9.18 5.51
C PRO A 71 -4.97 -9.06 6.05
N CYS A 72 -5.21 -9.57 7.26
CA CYS A 72 -6.53 -9.52 7.91
C CYS A 72 -6.95 -8.11 8.37
N SER A 73 -6.00 -7.17 8.46
CA SER A 73 -6.24 -5.79 8.84
C SER A 73 -5.56 -4.88 7.82
N GLU A 74 -6.36 -4.07 7.16
CA GLU A 74 -5.91 -3.10 6.17
C GLU A 74 -6.67 -1.78 6.39
N ASN A 75 -5.95 -0.67 6.34
CA ASN A 75 -6.54 0.66 6.36
C ASN A 75 -6.44 1.24 4.95
N VAL A 76 -7.58 1.46 4.31
CA VAL A 76 -7.67 2.05 2.97
C VAL A 76 -8.20 3.47 3.11
N PHE A 77 -7.54 4.43 2.45
CA PHE A 77 -7.96 5.82 2.40
C PHE A 77 -8.45 6.14 0.99
N GLU A 78 -9.74 6.43 0.85
CA GLU A 78 -10.27 6.98 -0.39
C GLU A 78 -9.85 8.45 -0.49
N THR A 79 -9.39 8.85 -1.68
CA THR A 79 -8.90 10.21 -1.91
C THR A 79 -9.72 10.89 -3.00
N ALA A 80 -10.20 12.09 -2.70
CA ALA A 80 -10.79 13.01 -3.68
C ALA A 80 -9.77 14.09 -4.02
N TYR A 81 -9.60 14.36 -5.32
CA TYR A 81 -8.64 15.34 -5.80
C TYR A 81 -9.35 16.59 -6.31
N SER A 82 -8.90 17.75 -5.83
CA SER A 82 -9.26 19.05 -6.39
C SER A 82 -8.00 19.88 -6.61
N ALA A 83 -7.99 20.68 -7.67
CA ALA A 83 -6.85 21.51 -8.02
C ALA A 83 -7.29 22.90 -8.47
N ALA A 84 -6.52 23.89 -8.03
CA ALA A 84 -6.70 25.28 -8.39
C ALA A 84 -5.34 25.89 -8.71
N ALA A 85 -5.34 26.89 -9.60
CA ALA A 85 -4.13 27.64 -9.91
C ALA A 85 -3.70 28.47 -8.69
N TRP A 86 -2.51 28.17 -8.19
CA TRP A 86 -1.87 28.91 -7.11
C TRP A 86 -0.52 29.45 -7.59
N PRO A 87 -0.17 30.72 -7.32
CA PRO A 87 -0.98 31.76 -6.69
C PRO A 87 -2.03 32.37 -7.64
N ALA A 88 -3.05 33.03 -7.10
CA ALA A 88 -4.01 33.77 -7.91
C ALA A 88 -3.34 34.92 -8.67
N LYS A 89 -3.85 35.28 -9.86
CA LYS A 89 -3.24 36.32 -10.73
C LYS A 89 -3.01 37.66 -10.05
N ASN A 90 -3.86 38.00 -9.08
CA ASN A 90 -3.81 39.27 -8.35
C ASN A 90 -3.17 39.14 -6.97
N PHE A 91 -2.72 37.93 -6.60
CA PHE A 91 -2.08 37.67 -5.32
C PHE A 91 -0.57 37.79 -5.49
N ILE A 92 -0.01 38.83 -4.90
CA ILE A 92 1.43 39.06 -4.86
C ILE A 92 1.94 38.37 -3.59
N ILE A 93 2.74 37.31 -3.78
CA ILE A 93 3.53 36.76 -2.66
C ILE A 93 4.49 37.85 -2.23
N GLY A 94 4.58 38.11 -0.92
CA GLY A 94 5.21 39.30 -0.33
C GLY A 94 6.60 39.65 -0.88
N VAL A 95 7.08 40.83 -0.48
CA VAL A 95 8.32 41.45 -1.01
C VAL A 95 9.61 40.71 -0.69
N GLU A 96 9.58 39.64 0.10
CA GLU A 96 10.76 38.84 0.41
C GLU A 96 10.66 37.49 -0.30
N CYS A 97 11.54 37.28 -1.28
CA CYS A 97 11.63 36.05 -2.05
C CYS A 97 12.87 35.26 -1.64
N PRO A 98 12.81 34.49 -0.54
CA PRO A 98 13.97 33.78 -0.01
C PRO A 98 14.46 32.66 -0.94
N ALA A 99 13.64 32.23 -1.91
CA ALA A 99 14.00 31.17 -2.84
C ALA A 99 15.03 31.60 -3.90
N VAL A 100 15.08 32.90 -4.27
CA VAL A 100 15.98 33.41 -5.32
C VAL A 100 16.42 34.84 -4.97
N ILE A 101 17.70 34.98 -4.59
CA ILE A 101 18.29 36.25 -4.12
C ILE A 101 18.30 37.31 -5.23
N ASP A 102 18.47 36.92 -6.49
CA ASP A 102 18.58 37.84 -7.64
C ASP A 102 17.26 38.56 -8.00
N ILE A 103 16.11 38.05 -7.55
CA ILE A 103 14.77 38.63 -7.79
C ILE A 103 14.09 39.08 -6.49
N ALA A 104 14.85 39.16 -5.39
CA ALA A 104 14.31 39.49 -4.07
C ALA A 104 13.62 40.86 -4.02
N ASN A 105 14.00 41.82 -4.87
CA ASN A 105 13.39 43.16 -4.89
C ASN A 105 12.20 43.29 -5.86
N ASP A 106 11.92 42.31 -6.71
CA ASP A 106 10.80 42.35 -7.66
C ASP A 106 9.72 41.32 -7.30
N SER A 107 8.64 41.83 -6.69
CA SER A 107 7.51 41.01 -6.27
C SER A 107 6.78 40.33 -7.43
N ARG A 108 6.81 40.90 -8.65
CA ARG A 108 6.12 40.34 -9.81
C ARG A 108 6.91 39.19 -10.43
N ALA A 109 8.23 39.36 -10.60
CA ALA A 109 9.11 38.29 -11.05
C ALA A 109 9.09 37.09 -10.08
N CYS A 110 9.04 37.39 -8.78
CA CYS A 110 8.92 36.37 -7.75
C CYS A 110 7.60 35.61 -7.80
N THR A 111 6.47 36.31 -7.97
CA THR A 111 5.16 35.66 -8.09
C THR A 111 5.11 34.73 -9.32
N GLU A 112 5.71 35.13 -10.45
CA GLU A 112 5.84 34.28 -11.64
C GLU A 112 6.75 33.06 -11.42
N TYR A 113 7.81 33.21 -10.61
CA TYR A 113 8.68 32.09 -10.23
C TYR A 113 7.93 31.05 -9.40
N TYR A 114 7.22 31.48 -8.34
CA TYR A 114 6.41 30.59 -7.50
C TYR A 114 5.30 29.91 -8.33
N ARG A 115 4.68 30.63 -9.27
CA ARG A 115 3.65 30.05 -10.15
C ARG A 115 4.15 28.90 -11.04
N LYS A 116 5.44 28.90 -11.43
CA LYS A 116 6.01 27.86 -12.31
C LYS A 116 6.72 26.74 -11.55
N ASN A 117 7.28 27.05 -10.37
CA ASN A 117 8.18 26.15 -9.66
C ASN A 117 7.60 25.61 -8.35
N THR A 118 6.44 26.10 -7.89
CA THR A 118 5.86 25.71 -6.61
C THR A 118 4.50 25.05 -6.79
N ALA A 119 4.30 23.96 -6.05
CA ALA A 119 3.01 23.32 -5.87
C ALA A 119 2.62 23.46 -4.40
N TYR A 120 1.39 23.91 -4.16
CA TYR A 120 0.78 23.92 -2.83
C TYR A 120 -0.12 22.69 -2.70
N ILE A 121 0.16 21.85 -1.70
CA ILE A 121 -0.57 20.59 -1.46
C ILE A 121 -1.16 20.68 -0.05
N GLU A 122 -2.48 20.57 0.02
CA GLU A 122 -3.22 20.52 1.28
C GLU A 122 -3.91 19.16 1.41
N ILE A 123 -3.66 18.45 2.50
CA ILE A 123 -4.22 17.13 2.79
C ILE A 123 -5.12 17.27 4.00
N TYR A 124 -6.41 17.04 3.83
CA TYR A 124 -7.40 17.13 4.89
C TYR A 124 -8.46 16.03 4.76
N TYR A 125 -9.15 15.72 5.87
CA TYR A 125 -10.30 14.83 5.87
C TYR A 125 -11.56 15.62 5.49
N GLU A 126 -12.30 15.16 4.48
CA GLU A 126 -13.57 15.79 4.10
C GLU A 126 -14.61 15.72 5.23
N GLN A 127 -14.66 14.57 5.91
CA GLN A 127 -15.57 14.31 7.03
C GLN A 127 -14.82 13.47 8.09
N LEU A 128 -15.17 13.64 9.37
CA LEU A 128 -14.61 12.88 10.50
C LEU A 128 -15.22 11.46 10.65
N ASN A 129 -15.73 10.91 9.55
CA ASN A 129 -16.36 9.59 9.53
C ASN A 129 -15.36 8.57 8.98
N PHE A 130 -15.30 7.40 9.60
CA PHE A 130 -14.54 6.26 9.11
C PHE A 130 -15.50 5.07 8.93
N GLU A 131 -15.32 4.33 7.85
CA GLU A 131 -16.03 3.07 7.63
C GLU A 131 -15.14 1.92 8.10
N THR A 132 -15.72 0.95 8.82
CA THR A 132 -15.01 -0.25 9.25
C THR A 132 -15.76 -1.47 8.76
N LEU A 133 -15.14 -2.21 7.84
CA LEU A 133 -15.62 -3.49 7.36
C LEU A 133 -14.96 -4.58 8.20
N ARG A 134 -15.76 -5.35 8.95
CA ARG A 134 -15.27 -6.46 9.78
C ARG A 134 -16.02 -7.74 9.44
N GLU A 135 -15.28 -8.74 9.00
CA GLU A 135 -15.81 -10.08 8.81
C GLU A 135 -15.84 -10.83 10.15
N THR A 136 -16.96 -11.48 10.44
CA THR A 136 -17.15 -12.32 11.63
C THR A 136 -17.69 -13.67 11.21
N ALA A 137 -17.34 -14.73 11.96
CA ALA A 137 -17.82 -16.07 11.67
C ALA A 137 -19.35 -16.12 11.58
N GLY A 138 -19.89 -16.59 10.45
CA GLY A 138 -21.34 -16.70 10.23
C GLY A 138 -22.02 -17.73 11.14
N TYR A 139 -21.24 -18.64 11.73
CA TYR A 139 -21.72 -19.62 12.70
C TYR A 139 -20.75 -19.72 13.86
N SER A 140 -21.23 -19.39 15.07
CA SER A 140 -20.43 -19.46 16.27
C SER A 140 -20.36 -20.90 16.80
N ILE A 141 -19.30 -21.22 17.53
CA ILE A 141 -19.21 -22.54 18.19
C ILE A 141 -20.33 -22.76 19.21
N VAL A 142 -20.87 -21.69 19.79
CA VAL A 142 -22.02 -21.76 20.71
C VAL A 142 -23.27 -22.18 19.95
N ASN A 143 -23.50 -21.63 18.76
CA ASN A 143 -24.63 -22.02 17.92
C ASN A 143 -24.49 -23.49 17.49
N LEU A 144 -23.27 -23.94 17.18
CA LEU A 144 -22.98 -25.35 16.87
C LEU A 144 -23.42 -26.29 17.99
N PHE A 145 -23.01 -25.99 19.22
CA PHE A 145 -23.39 -26.81 20.37
C PHE A 145 -24.87 -26.70 20.72
N SER A 146 -25.48 -25.53 20.52
CA SER A 146 -26.92 -25.33 20.72
C SER A 146 -27.73 -26.19 19.76
N ASP A 147 -27.38 -26.20 18.46
CA ASP A 147 -28.11 -26.98 17.46
C ASP A 147 -27.83 -28.48 17.62
N PHE A 148 -26.60 -28.87 17.96
CA PHE A 148 -26.28 -30.25 18.26
C PHE A 148 -27.06 -30.77 19.48
N GLY A 149 -27.06 -30.00 20.58
CA GLY A 149 -27.81 -30.33 21.80
C GLY A 149 -29.32 -30.33 21.58
N GLY A 150 -29.84 -29.38 20.79
CA GLY A 150 -31.25 -29.30 20.43
C GLY A 150 -31.71 -30.51 19.61
N ASN A 151 -30.94 -30.90 18.59
CA ASN A 151 -31.25 -32.08 17.78
C ASN A 151 -31.21 -33.36 18.64
N ILE A 152 -30.16 -33.56 19.44
CA ILE A 152 -30.05 -34.75 20.30
C ILE A 152 -31.17 -34.80 21.35
N GLY A 153 -31.46 -33.66 21.99
CA GLY A 153 -32.54 -33.55 22.97
C GLY A 153 -33.90 -33.89 22.37
N LEU A 154 -34.17 -33.44 21.14
CA LEU A 154 -35.39 -33.76 20.40
C LEU A 154 -35.52 -35.27 20.12
N TRP A 155 -34.45 -35.91 19.63
CA TRP A 155 -34.45 -37.36 19.34
C TRP A 155 -34.65 -38.20 20.60
N ILE A 156 -33.96 -37.86 21.70
CA ILE A 156 -34.14 -38.55 22.98
C ILE A 156 -35.57 -38.36 23.50
N GLY A 157 -36.12 -37.14 23.39
CA GLY A 157 -37.49 -36.85 23.78
C GLY A 157 -38.52 -37.68 23.03
N PHE A 158 -38.35 -37.85 21.71
CA PHE A 158 -39.20 -38.73 20.91
C PHE A 158 -39.11 -40.20 21.34
N SER A 159 -37.90 -40.70 21.63
CA SER A 159 -37.70 -42.09 22.08
C SER A 159 -38.38 -42.40 23.42
N ILE A 160 -38.43 -41.44 24.35
CA ILE A 160 -39.10 -41.63 25.65
C ILE A 160 -40.62 -41.70 25.47
N ILE A 161 -41.22 -40.77 24.70
CA ILE A 161 -42.67 -40.73 24.46
C ILE A 161 -43.17 -42.01 23.77
N THR A 162 -42.38 -42.57 22.85
CA THR A 162 -42.75 -43.84 22.18
C THR A 162 -42.56 -45.07 23.04
N SER A 163 -41.70 -45.03 24.07
CA SER A 163 -41.49 -46.15 25.00
C SER A 163 -42.58 -46.29 26.07
N GLU A 164 -43.42 -45.28 26.24
CA GLU A 164 -44.50 -45.24 27.24
C GLU A 164 -45.87 -45.71 26.70
N ARG A 165 -45.85 -46.42 25.55
CA ARG A 165 -46.98 -47.18 24.99
C ARG A 165 -46.62 -48.65 24.84
#